data_AF-G7PSX3-F1
#
_entry.id   AF-G7PSX3-F1
#
_cell.length_a   1.000
_cell.length_b   1.000
_cell.length_c   1.000
_cell.angle_alpha   90.00
_cell.angle_beta   90.00
_cell.angle_gamma   90.00
#
_symmetry.space_group_name_H-M   'P 1'
#
loop_
_entity.id
_entity.type
_entity.pdbx_description
1 polymer ?
#
loop_
_entity_poly.entity_id
_entity_poly.type
_entity_poly.pdbx_seq_one_letter_code
_entity_poly.pdbx_strand_id
1 'polypeptide(L)'
;YFTFLRFLLLLNLLSLLLTASFVLLPLAWLRPPDPGPALNLTLQCPGSRQSQPGVLRFHNQLWHVLTGRAFTNTYLFYGAYRVGPESSSAYSIRLAYLLSPLACLLLCFCGTLRRMVKGLPQKTLLGQGYQAPLSAKVFSSWDFCIRVQEAAIIKKHEISNEFKVELEEGRRFQLMQQQTRAQRACHLLSYLRVNILIGLLVVGAISAIFWATKYSQDNKEESLFLLLQYLPPGVIALVNFLGPLLFTFLVQLENYPPNTEVNLTLMWCVVLKLASLGMFSFSLGQTILCIGRDKTSCESYGYNACDYQCWENSVGEELYKLSIFNFLLTVAFAFLVTLPRRLLVDQFSGRFWAWLEREEFLVPKNVLDIVAGQTVTWMGLFYCPLLPLLNSVFLFLTFYIKKYTLLKNSRASSRPFRASSSTFFFQLVLLLGLLLAAVPLGYVVSSIHSSWDCGLFTNYSAPWQVVPELVALGLPPIGQRALHYLGSHAFSFPLLIMLSLVLTVCISQTQANARAIHRLRKQLVWQVQEKWHLVEDLSRLLPEPGPPKSPASQASRPRSFCPGFPCPGSPGARAPPPGPSVVDAAGLRSTCPGPHGTPASARRFRFPS
;
A
#
# COMPACT_ATOMS: atom_id res chain seq x y z
N TYR A 1 -5.64 -6.18 -3.92
CA TYR A 1 -6.44 -4.94 -3.99
C TYR A 1 -7.38 -4.79 -2.79
N PHE A 2 -8.59 -5.36 -2.78
CA PHE A 2 -9.62 -5.05 -1.77
C PHE A 2 -9.22 -5.21 -0.29
N THR A 3 -8.41 -6.22 0.06
CA THR A 3 -7.87 -6.42 1.43
C THR A 3 -6.87 -5.33 1.86
N PHE A 4 -6.35 -4.53 0.93
CA PHE A 4 -5.54 -3.34 1.20
C PHE A 4 -6.46 -2.13 1.46
N LEU A 5 -7.42 -1.89 0.57
CA LEU A 5 -8.44 -0.84 0.69
C LEU A 5 -9.20 -0.93 2.02
N ARG A 6 -9.74 -2.11 2.39
CA ARG A 6 -10.47 -2.31 3.65
C ARG A 6 -9.68 -1.96 4.91
N PHE A 7 -8.36 -2.11 4.86
CA PHE A 7 -7.46 -1.79 5.97
C PHE A 7 -7.16 -0.30 6.04
N LEU A 8 -7.02 0.38 4.89
CA LEU A 8 -6.93 1.84 4.86
C LEU A 8 -8.24 2.49 5.31
N LEU A 9 -9.40 1.96 4.91
CA LEU A 9 -10.69 2.39 5.44
C LEU A 9 -10.73 2.27 6.97
N LEU A 10 -10.29 1.13 7.53
CA LEU A 10 -10.23 0.92 8.98
C LEU A 10 -9.25 1.90 9.67
N LEU A 11 -8.07 2.18 9.07
CA LEU A 11 -7.14 3.18 9.60
C LEU A 11 -7.75 4.59 9.58
N ASN A 12 -8.40 5.03 8.50
CA ASN A 12 -9.02 6.35 8.45
C ASN A 12 -10.20 6.48 9.42
N LEU A 13 -11.00 5.42 9.59
CA LEU A 13 -12.06 5.36 10.61
C LEU A 13 -11.50 5.40 12.04
N LEU A 14 -10.35 4.78 12.30
CA LEU A 14 -9.66 4.87 13.59
C LEU A 14 -9.07 6.27 13.83
N SER A 15 -8.49 6.91 12.80
CA SER A 15 -8.04 8.30 12.87
C SER A 15 -9.21 9.26 13.12
N LEU A 16 -10.34 9.05 12.45
CA LEU A 16 -11.57 9.81 12.68
C LEU A 16 -12.12 9.61 14.09
N LEU A 17 -12.12 8.38 14.61
CA LEU A 17 -12.53 8.12 16.00
C LEU A 17 -11.63 8.87 16.99
N LEU A 18 -10.33 8.97 16.71
CA LEU A 18 -9.37 9.71 17.53
C LEU A 18 -9.61 11.23 17.45
N THR A 19 -9.70 11.81 16.24
CA THR A 19 -9.98 13.25 16.09
C THR A 19 -11.36 13.63 16.66
N ALA A 20 -12.37 12.77 16.50
CA ALA A 20 -13.69 12.98 17.10
C ALA A 20 -13.66 12.90 18.62
N SER A 21 -13.01 11.88 19.21
CA SER A 21 -13.00 11.66 20.66
C SER A 21 -12.14 12.66 21.43
N PHE A 22 -11.03 13.14 20.87
CA PHE A 22 -10.11 14.06 21.55
C PHE A 22 -10.27 15.53 21.14
N VAL A 23 -10.82 15.84 19.96
CA VAL A 23 -10.95 17.23 19.50
C VAL A 23 -12.42 17.66 19.40
N LEU A 24 -13.24 16.95 18.61
CA LEU A 24 -14.61 17.40 18.34
C LEU A 24 -15.55 17.26 19.54
N LEU A 25 -15.51 16.12 20.25
CA LEU A 25 -16.38 15.85 21.38
C LEU A 25 -16.12 16.82 22.56
N PRO A 26 -14.88 17.06 23.01
CA PRO A 26 -14.63 18.07 24.05
C PRO A 26 -15.01 19.48 23.60
N LEU A 27 -14.72 19.85 22.35
CA LEU A 27 -15.04 21.19 21.83
C LEU A 27 -16.55 21.44 21.75
N ALA A 28 -17.34 20.42 21.40
CA ALA A 28 -18.80 20.51 21.35
C ALA A 28 -19.49 20.43 22.73
N TRP A 29 -18.82 19.88 23.75
CA TRP A 29 -19.39 19.68 25.09
C TRP A 29 -18.96 20.73 26.11
N LEU A 30 -17.78 21.35 25.94
CA LEU A 30 -17.21 22.30 26.90
C LEU A 30 -17.53 23.77 26.61
N ARG A 31 -18.01 24.14 25.41
CA ARG A 31 -18.45 25.51 25.08
C ARG A 31 -19.60 25.54 24.05
N PRO A 32 -20.63 26.39 24.25
CA PRO A 32 -21.41 26.92 23.14
C PRO A 32 -20.53 27.87 22.29
N PRO A 33 -20.84 28.11 21.01
CA PRO A 33 -19.99 28.87 20.10
C PRO A 33 -20.18 30.39 20.27
N ASP A 34 -19.65 30.95 21.37
CA ASP A 34 -19.41 32.39 21.45
C ASP A 34 -18.26 32.76 20.49
N PRO A 35 -18.50 33.55 19.43
CA PRO A 35 -17.43 34.04 18.58
C PRO A 35 -16.65 35.11 19.36
N GLY A 36 -15.54 34.69 19.98
CA GLY A 36 -14.54 35.62 20.52
C GLY A 36 -14.19 36.66 19.44
N PRO A 37 -14.05 37.94 19.82
CA PRO A 37 -13.99 39.04 18.86
C PRO A 37 -12.88 38.80 17.83
N ALA A 38 -13.22 38.98 16.54
CA ALA A 38 -12.20 39.04 15.52
C ALA A 38 -11.22 40.17 15.89
N LEU A 39 -9.95 39.84 16.00
CA LEU A 39 -8.89 40.83 16.18
C LEU A 39 -8.80 41.61 14.87
N ASN A 40 -9.47 42.78 14.83
CA ASN A 40 -9.47 43.69 13.68
C ASN A 40 -8.11 44.37 13.50
N LEU A 41 -7.05 43.58 13.36
CA LEU A 41 -5.71 44.04 13.03
C LEU A 41 -5.67 44.27 11.51
N THR A 42 -5.94 45.51 11.11
CA THR A 42 -5.96 45.92 9.69
C THR A 42 -4.55 45.89 9.12
N LEU A 43 -4.09 44.71 8.70
CA LEU A 43 -2.80 44.52 8.04
C LEU A 43 -2.81 45.28 6.71
N GLN A 44 -2.15 46.43 6.67
CA GLN A 44 -2.35 47.43 5.61
C GLN A 44 -1.52 47.12 4.36
N CYS A 45 -1.87 46.02 3.71
CA CYS A 45 -1.19 45.49 2.52
C CYS A 45 -1.38 46.40 1.28
N PRO A 46 -0.29 46.86 0.64
CA PRO A 46 -0.37 47.69 -0.55
C PRO A 46 -0.89 46.88 -1.75
N GLY A 47 -2.18 47.01 -2.05
CA GLY A 47 -2.85 46.31 -3.15
C GLY A 47 -4.28 45.84 -2.85
N SER A 48 -4.71 45.85 -1.59
CA SER A 48 -5.99 45.29 -1.13
C SER A 48 -7.24 46.06 -1.61
N ARG A 49 -7.57 45.98 -2.90
CA ARG A 49 -8.87 46.38 -3.44
C ARG A 49 -9.94 45.37 -2.98
N GLN A 50 -10.89 45.82 -2.17
CA GLN A 50 -12.02 45.01 -1.73
C GLN A 50 -12.79 44.45 -2.93
N SER A 51 -12.82 43.12 -3.05
CA SER A 51 -13.54 42.41 -4.11
C SER A 51 -15.05 42.56 -3.89
N GLN A 52 -15.75 43.28 -4.77
CA GLN A 52 -17.18 43.53 -4.59
C GLN A 52 -18.03 42.25 -4.75
N PRO A 53 -19.05 41.99 -3.90
CA PRO A 53 -19.82 40.74 -3.88
C PRO A 53 -20.96 40.64 -4.92
N GLY A 54 -20.63 40.91 -6.18
CA GLY A 54 -21.39 40.58 -7.40
C GLY A 54 -20.40 40.32 -8.53
N VAL A 55 -20.49 39.25 -9.32
CA VAL A 55 -21.68 38.62 -9.95
C VAL A 55 -21.66 37.08 -9.83
N LEU A 56 -22.67 36.38 -10.36
CA LEU A 56 -22.72 34.91 -10.62
C LEU A 56 -23.07 33.95 -9.46
N ARG A 57 -23.87 34.39 -8.46
CA ARG A 57 -24.21 33.59 -7.26
C ARG A 57 -24.68 32.14 -7.51
N PHE A 58 -25.45 31.88 -8.58
CA PHE A 58 -26.07 30.55 -8.82
C PHE A 58 -25.11 29.46 -9.27
N HIS A 59 -24.04 29.77 -10.00
CA HIS A 59 -23.06 28.76 -10.40
C HIS A 59 -22.02 28.51 -9.29
N ASN A 60 -21.73 29.55 -8.49
CA ASN A 60 -20.65 29.56 -7.53
C ASN A 60 -20.82 28.55 -6.38
N GLN A 61 -22.04 28.23 -5.94
CA GLN A 61 -22.24 27.47 -4.69
C GLN A 61 -21.72 26.02 -4.76
N LEU A 62 -21.88 25.33 -5.89
CA LEU A 62 -21.35 23.98 -6.11
C LEU A 62 -19.81 24.01 -6.30
N TRP A 63 -19.29 25.04 -6.98
CA TRP A 63 -17.83 25.25 -7.10
C TRP A 63 -17.19 25.62 -5.76
N HIS A 64 -17.85 26.36 -4.87
CA HIS A 64 -17.39 26.60 -3.49
C HIS A 64 -17.34 25.32 -2.66
N VAL A 65 -18.26 24.37 -2.87
CA VAL A 65 -18.19 23.03 -2.27
C VAL A 65 -16.99 22.25 -2.82
N LEU A 66 -16.81 22.20 -4.14
CA LEU A 66 -15.71 21.45 -4.77
C LEU A 66 -14.31 22.02 -4.48
N THR A 67 -14.20 23.34 -4.31
CA THR A 67 -12.96 24.02 -3.92
C THR A 67 -12.73 24.04 -2.40
N GLY A 68 -13.71 23.62 -1.59
CA GLY A 68 -13.64 23.65 -0.13
C GLY A 68 -14.01 25.00 0.50
N ARG A 69 -14.10 26.08 -0.30
CA ARG A 69 -14.44 27.44 0.15
C ARG A 69 -15.79 27.58 0.83
N ALA A 70 -16.74 26.67 0.58
CA ALA A 70 -18.02 26.61 1.30
C ALA A 70 -17.88 26.18 2.78
N PHE A 71 -16.75 25.58 3.16
CA PHE A 71 -16.55 24.93 4.46
C PHE A 71 -15.45 25.59 5.32
N THR A 72 -14.81 26.66 4.86
CA THR A 72 -13.70 27.36 5.55
C THR A 72 -14.02 27.80 6.98
N ASN A 73 -15.27 28.16 7.24
CA ASN A 73 -15.79 28.56 8.55
C ASN A 73 -16.36 27.38 9.37
N THR A 74 -16.14 26.13 8.93
CA THR A 74 -16.61 24.91 9.62
C THR A 74 -15.43 24.10 10.16
N TYR A 75 -15.68 23.21 11.11
CA TYR A 75 -14.68 22.31 11.71
C TYR A 75 -14.00 21.34 10.71
N LEU A 76 -14.29 21.42 9.41
CA LEU A 76 -13.47 20.80 8.37
C LEU A 76 -12.04 21.35 8.36
N PHE A 77 -11.83 22.65 8.61
CA PHE A 77 -10.52 23.32 8.54
C PHE A 77 -10.07 23.92 9.87
N TYR A 78 -8.75 23.99 10.08
CA TYR A 78 -8.08 24.49 11.29
C TYR A 78 -8.59 25.86 11.78
N GLY A 79 -8.79 26.83 10.89
CA GLY A 79 -9.12 28.21 11.25
C GLY A 79 -10.46 28.39 11.99
N ALA A 80 -11.38 27.42 11.88
CA ALA A 80 -12.65 27.41 12.60
C ALA A 80 -12.50 26.99 14.09
N TYR A 81 -11.38 26.39 14.46
CA TYR A 81 -11.11 25.97 15.84
C TYR A 81 -10.50 27.14 16.62
N ARG A 82 -11.36 28.00 17.20
CA ARG A 82 -10.94 29.13 18.05
C ARG A 82 -11.22 28.83 19.52
N VAL A 83 -10.26 29.13 20.40
CA VAL A 83 -10.30 28.80 21.83
C VAL A 83 -9.77 29.99 22.65
N GLY A 84 -10.56 30.49 23.60
CA GLY A 84 -10.11 31.53 24.55
C GLY A 84 -8.99 31.04 25.49
N PRO A 85 -8.44 31.90 26.38
CA PRO A 85 -7.42 31.47 27.34
C PRO A 85 -7.88 30.24 28.14
N GLU A 86 -6.93 29.32 28.36
CA GLU A 86 -7.15 28.07 29.11
C GLU A 86 -7.07 28.37 30.62
N SER A 87 -7.89 27.69 31.43
CA SER A 87 -7.86 27.80 32.90
C SER A 87 -7.44 26.48 33.55
N SER A 88 -6.83 26.55 34.74
CA SER A 88 -5.93 25.55 35.32
C SER A 88 -6.47 24.12 35.60
N SER A 89 -7.71 23.80 35.24
CA SER A 89 -8.32 22.48 35.43
C SER A 89 -9.28 22.03 34.31
N ALA A 90 -9.41 22.82 33.23
CA ALA A 90 -10.18 22.42 32.05
C ALA A 90 -9.33 21.57 31.09
N TYR A 91 -9.99 20.74 30.27
CA TYR A 91 -9.35 19.92 29.24
C TYR A 91 -8.72 20.81 28.15
N SER A 92 -7.39 20.79 28.01
CA SER A 92 -6.66 21.70 27.13
C SER A 92 -6.78 21.32 25.64
N ILE A 93 -7.73 21.97 24.96
CA ILE A 93 -8.09 21.70 23.57
C ILE A 93 -6.89 21.95 22.64
N ARG A 94 -6.03 22.93 22.94
CA ARG A 94 -4.82 23.23 22.17
C ARG A 94 -3.85 22.04 22.11
N LEU A 95 -3.63 21.39 23.25
CA LEU A 95 -2.76 20.21 23.36
C LEU A 95 -3.39 18.98 22.68
N ALA A 96 -4.69 18.80 22.86
CA ALA A 96 -5.44 17.72 22.21
C ALA A 96 -5.41 17.84 20.68
N TYR A 97 -5.58 19.05 20.14
CA TYR A 97 -5.48 19.32 18.70
C TYR A 97 -4.08 19.00 18.16
N LEU A 98 -3.01 19.28 18.91
CA LEU A 98 -1.63 19.00 18.50
C LEU A 98 -1.28 17.51 18.56
N LEU A 99 -1.64 16.84 19.66
CA LEU A 99 -1.29 15.42 19.89
C LEU A 99 -2.14 14.46 19.05
N SER A 100 -3.37 14.84 18.67
CA SER A 100 -4.29 13.97 17.92
C SER A 100 -3.77 13.58 16.52
N PRO A 101 -3.30 14.50 15.65
CA PRO A 101 -2.62 14.16 14.39
C PRO A 101 -1.37 13.31 14.58
N LEU A 102 -0.55 13.60 15.60
CA LEU A 102 0.66 12.83 15.92
C LEU A 102 0.31 11.39 16.31
N ALA A 103 -0.69 11.20 17.17
CA ALA A 103 -1.22 9.88 17.53
C ALA A 103 -1.81 9.15 16.32
N CYS A 104 -2.52 9.85 15.42
CA CYS A 104 -3.03 9.27 14.17
C CYS A 104 -1.90 8.78 13.25
N LEU A 105 -0.84 9.57 13.07
CA LEU A 105 0.34 9.19 12.28
C LEU A 105 1.08 7.99 12.91
N LEU A 106 1.24 7.97 14.23
CA LEU A 106 1.84 6.85 14.97
C LEU A 106 0.99 5.57 14.87
N LEU A 107 -0.34 5.66 14.98
CA LEU A 107 -1.24 4.52 14.78
C LEU A 107 -1.18 3.99 13.35
N CYS A 108 -1.08 4.88 12.35
CA CYS A 108 -0.86 4.50 10.96
C CYS A 108 0.51 3.83 10.76
N PHE A 109 1.57 4.33 11.40
CA PHE A 109 2.91 3.72 11.37
C PHE A 109 2.89 2.30 11.97
N CYS A 110 2.39 2.15 13.19
CA CYS A 110 2.27 0.85 13.86
C CYS A 110 1.37 -0.12 13.08
N GLY A 111 0.25 0.36 12.52
CA GLY A 111 -0.67 -0.44 11.73
C GLY A 111 -0.06 -0.95 10.42
N THR A 112 0.64 -0.09 9.69
CA THR A 112 1.33 -0.44 8.44
C THR A 112 2.54 -1.34 8.70
N LEU A 113 3.38 -1.02 9.69
CA LEU A 113 4.53 -1.85 10.09
C LEU A 113 4.10 -3.26 10.52
N ARG A 114 3.07 -3.38 11.38
CA ARG A 114 2.51 -4.69 11.80
C ARG A 114 2.02 -5.53 10.62
N ARG A 115 1.58 -4.89 9.53
CA ARG A 115 1.17 -5.56 8.30
C ARG A 115 2.35 -5.87 7.38
N MET A 116 3.35 -4.99 7.31
CA MET A 116 4.59 -5.17 6.55
C MET A 116 5.38 -6.39 7.05
N VAL A 117 5.53 -6.52 8.38
CA VAL A 117 6.18 -7.68 9.03
C VAL A 117 5.45 -8.98 8.70
N LYS A 118 4.11 -9.00 8.72
CA LYS A 118 3.30 -10.17 8.31
C LYS A 118 3.40 -10.51 6.81
N GLY A 119 3.76 -9.54 5.96
CA GLY A 119 3.96 -9.74 4.52
C GLY A 119 5.39 -10.08 4.13
N LEU A 120 6.36 -10.02 5.06
CA LEU A 120 7.78 -10.17 4.78
C LEU A 120 8.09 -11.53 4.13
N PRO A 121 8.63 -11.57 2.90
CA PRO A 121 8.93 -12.83 2.22
C PRO A 121 10.07 -13.58 2.93
N GLN A 122 9.73 -14.65 3.66
CA GLN A 122 10.70 -15.53 4.33
C GLN A 122 11.83 -16.03 3.42
N LYS A 123 11.60 -16.19 2.11
CA LYS A 123 12.63 -16.55 1.12
C LYS A 123 13.80 -15.55 1.11
N THR A 124 13.55 -14.24 1.30
CA THR A 124 14.62 -13.23 1.34
C THR A 124 15.52 -13.39 2.56
N LEU A 125 14.97 -13.87 3.69
CA LEU A 125 15.73 -14.14 4.92
C LEU A 125 16.54 -15.46 4.86
N LEU A 126 16.24 -16.34 3.90
CA LEU A 126 16.88 -17.66 3.73
C LEU A 126 18.05 -17.67 2.72
N GLY A 127 18.34 -16.53 2.08
CA GLY A 127 19.44 -16.36 1.14
C GLY A 127 19.14 -16.86 -0.29
N GLN A 128 19.81 -16.26 -1.28
CA GLN A 128 19.61 -16.56 -2.71
C GLN A 128 20.20 -17.90 -3.16
N GLY A 129 21.07 -18.52 -2.37
CA GLY A 129 21.92 -19.65 -2.78
C GLY A 129 21.27 -21.03 -2.84
N TYR A 130 19.93 -21.15 -2.83
CA TYR A 130 19.25 -22.45 -2.95
C TYR A 130 17.92 -22.36 -3.70
N GLN A 131 17.98 -22.46 -5.03
CA GLN A 131 16.84 -22.90 -5.82
C GLN A 131 16.65 -24.41 -5.58
N ALA A 132 15.42 -24.83 -5.28
CA ALA A 132 15.12 -26.27 -5.23
C ALA A 132 15.19 -26.86 -6.64
N PRO A 133 15.74 -28.07 -6.84
CA PRO A 133 15.81 -28.68 -8.16
C PRO A 133 14.39 -28.89 -8.73
N LEU A 134 14.22 -28.63 -10.03
CA LEU A 134 12.90 -28.69 -10.70
C LEU A 134 12.18 -30.02 -10.44
N SER A 135 12.91 -31.14 -10.41
CA SER A 135 12.38 -32.47 -10.09
C SER A 135 11.67 -32.52 -8.72
N ALA A 136 12.32 -32.08 -7.65
CA ALA A 136 11.71 -32.02 -6.32
C ALA A 136 10.46 -31.12 -6.30
N LYS A 137 10.46 -30.05 -7.11
CA LYS A 137 9.30 -29.18 -7.27
C LYS A 137 8.16 -29.85 -8.05
N VAL A 138 8.45 -30.63 -9.09
CA VAL A 138 7.41 -31.40 -9.82
C VAL A 138 6.64 -32.29 -8.85
N PHE A 139 7.35 -33.09 -8.05
CA PHE A 139 6.72 -34.03 -7.11
C PHE A 139 6.08 -33.39 -5.86
N SER A 140 6.42 -32.14 -5.51
CA SER A 140 5.85 -31.43 -4.34
C SER A 140 4.88 -30.28 -4.68
N SER A 141 4.68 -29.97 -5.97
CA SER A 141 3.81 -28.87 -6.41
C SER A 141 2.31 -29.20 -6.43
N TRP A 142 1.96 -30.50 -6.48
CA TRP A 142 0.59 -30.98 -6.52
C TRP A 142 -0.02 -31.08 -5.12
N ASP A 143 -1.27 -30.63 -4.98
CA ASP A 143 -2.06 -30.77 -3.76
C ASP A 143 -3.12 -31.87 -3.93
N PHE A 144 -2.93 -32.98 -3.21
CA PHE A 144 -3.81 -34.14 -3.24
C PHE A 144 -5.15 -33.92 -2.51
N CYS A 145 -5.32 -32.81 -1.79
CA CYS A 145 -6.58 -32.43 -1.15
C CYS A 145 -7.59 -31.80 -2.14
N ILE A 146 -7.19 -31.54 -3.39
CA ILE A 146 -8.07 -30.93 -4.40
C ILE A 146 -9.10 -31.97 -4.90
N ARG A 147 -10.35 -31.82 -4.46
CA ARG A 147 -11.49 -32.68 -4.86
C ARG A 147 -12.35 -32.10 -6.00
N VAL A 148 -12.09 -30.87 -6.43
CA VAL A 148 -12.89 -30.10 -7.40
C VAL A 148 -12.14 -29.99 -8.73
N GLN A 149 -12.79 -30.36 -9.84
CA GLN A 149 -12.13 -30.48 -11.15
C GLN A 149 -11.65 -29.13 -11.69
N GLU A 150 -12.41 -28.06 -11.48
CA GLU A 150 -12.09 -26.68 -11.85
C GLU A 150 -10.83 -26.21 -11.11
N ALA A 151 -10.74 -26.52 -9.82
CA ALA A 151 -9.57 -26.23 -9.00
C ALA A 151 -8.34 -27.04 -9.44
N ALA A 152 -8.51 -28.30 -9.85
CA ALA A 152 -7.43 -29.13 -10.39
C ALA A 152 -6.92 -28.60 -11.75
N ILE A 153 -7.82 -28.11 -12.62
CA ILE A 153 -7.47 -27.46 -13.89
C ILE A 153 -6.71 -26.15 -13.63
N ILE A 154 -7.17 -25.32 -12.68
CA ILE A 154 -6.46 -24.10 -12.27
C ILE A 154 -5.06 -24.45 -11.71
N LYS A 155 -4.97 -25.46 -10.84
CA LYS A 155 -3.70 -25.89 -10.23
C LYS A 155 -2.71 -26.39 -11.29
N LYS A 156 -3.16 -27.17 -12.27
CA LYS A 156 -2.36 -27.60 -13.42
C LYS A 156 -1.79 -26.42 -14.22
N HIS A 157 -2.58 -25.36 -14.44
CA HIS A 157 -2.13 -24.15 -15.13
C HIS A 157 -1.15 -23.32 -14.29
N GLU A 158 -1.39 -23.17 -12.98
CA GLU A 158 -0.47 -22.51 -12.05
C GLU A 158 0.91 -23.18 -12.10
N ILE A 159 0.95 -24.51 -11.93
CA ILE A 159 2.18 -25.32 -11.94
C ILE A 159 2.90 -25.22 -13.29
N SER A 160 2.17 -25.37 -14.41
CA SER A 160 2.75 -25.27 -15.76
C SER A 160 3.37 -23.89 -16.02
N ASN A 161 2.73 -22.82 -15.58
CA ASN A 161 3.24 -21.46 -15.77
C ASN A 161 4.40 -21.15 -14.82
N GLU A 162 4.42 -21.65 -13.59
CA GLU A 162 5.58 -21.47 -12.71
C GLU A 162 6.83 -22.20 -13.22
N PHE A 163 6.67 -23.39 -13.83
CA PHE A 163 7.79 -24.08 -14.48
C PHE A 163 8.33 -23.35 -15.72
N LYS A 164 7.46 -22.78 -16.57
CA LYS A 164 7.91 -21.96 -17.71
C LYS A 164 8.77 -20.79 -17.25
N VAL A 165 8.31 -20.07 -16.22
CA VAL A 165 9.02 -18.91 -15.65
C VAL A 165 10.40 -19.32 -15.09
N GLU A 166 10.49 -20.38 -14.28
CA GLU A 166 11.79 -20.81 -13.72
C GLU A 166 12.74 -21.38 -14.79
N LEU A 167 12.23 -22.03 -15.83
CA LEU A 167 13.04 -22.51 -16.95
C LEU A 167 13.57 -21.36 -17.83
N GLU A 168 12.75 -20.33 -18.07
CA GLU A 168 13.16 -19.11 -18.77
C GLU A 168 14.18 -18.30 -17.97
N GLU A 169 13.97 -18.14 -16.66
CA GLU A 169 14.93 -17.45 -15.76
C GLU A 169 16.28 -18.19 -15.73
N GLY A 170 16.27 -19.52 -15.62
CA GLY A 170 17.49 -20.33 -15.69
C GLY A 170 18.22 -20.23 -17.04
N ARG A 171 17.48 -20.29 -18.16
CA ARG A 171 18.04 -20.15 -19.51
C ARG A 171 18.66 -18.77 -19.74
N ARG A 172 18.02 -17.70 -19.26
CA ARG A 172 18.57 -16.33 -19.32
C ARG A 172 19.83 -16.18 -18.47
N PHE A 173 19.90 -16.82 -17.30
CA PHE A 173 21.11 -16.81 -16.46
C PHE A 173 22.30 -17.48 -17.16
N GLN A 174 22.09 -18.65 -17.78
CA GLN A 174 23.12 -19.33 -18.58
C GLN A 174 23.62 -18.47 -19.74
N LEU A 175 22.71 -17.82 -20.48
CA LEU A 175 23.06 -16.90 -21.56
C LEU A 175 23.90 -15.70 -21.07
N MET A 176 23.55 -15.10 -19.93
CA MET A 176 24.36 -14.02 -19.35
C MET A 176 25.73 -14.47 -18.85
N GLN A 177 25.88 -15.74 -18.45
CA GLN A 177 27.17 -16.32 -18.07
C GLN A 177 28.09 -16.60 -19.27
N GLN A 178 27.52 -16.69 -20.49
CA GLN A 178 28.25 -16.90 -21.75
C GLN A 178 28.56 -15.59 -22.52
N GLN A 179 28.08 -14.43 -22.08
CA GLN A 179 28.30 -13.16 -22.78
C GLN A 179 29.75 -12.66 -22.70
N THR A 180 30.28 -12.19 -23.84
CA THR A 180 31.61 -11.56 -23.92
C THR A 180 31.63 -10.19 -23.25
N ARG A 181 32.81 -9.74 -22.80
CA ARG A 181 32.96 -8.44 -22.10
C ARG A 181 32.44 -7.25 -22.92
N ALA A 182 32.68 -7.24 -24.24
CA ALA A 182 32.20 -6.19 -25.14
C ALA A 182 30.67 -6.19 -25.28
N GLN A 183 30.06 -7.36 -25.48
CA GLN A 183 28.60 -7.50 -25.56
C GLN A 183 27.93 -7.06 -24.25
N ARG A 184 28.50 -7.45 -23.10
CA ARG A 184 28.04 -7.02 -21.77
C ARG A 184 28.19 -5.51 -21.55
N ALA A 185 29.26 -4.89 -22.08
CA ALA A 185 29.44 -3.44 -22.02
C ALA A 185 28.41 -2.69 -22.88
N CYS A 186 28.13 -3.14 -24.10
CA CYS A 186 27.08 -2.57 -24.95
C CYS A 186 25.68 -2.72 -24.30
N HIS A 187 25.40 -3.88 -23.69
CA HIS A 187 24.13 -4.09 -22.99
C HIS A 187 23.98 -3.19 -21.76
N LEU A 188 25.06 -3.00 -20.99
CA LEU A 188 25.12 -2.07 -19.87
C LEU A 188 24.94 -0.61 -20.32
N LEU A 189 25.57 -0.21 -21.42
CA LEU A 189 25.43 1.13 -21.99
C LEU A 189 23.99 1.41 -22.44
N SER A 190 23.33 0.42 -23.02
CA SER A 190 21.90 0.50 -23.36
C SER A 190 21.03 0.69 -22.11
N TYR A 191 21.24 -0.15 -21.08
CA TYR A 191 20.55 -0.01 -19.79
C TYR A 191 20.75 1.38 -19.16
N LEU A 192 21.98 1.89 -19.18
CA LEU A 192 22.32 3.19 -18.61
C LEU A 192 21.62 4.34 -19.36
N ARG A 193 21.55 4.26 -20.70
CA ARG A 193 20.84 5.24 -21.55
C ARG A 193 19.34 5.29 -21.27
N VAL A 194 18.67 4.14 -21.21
CA VAL A 194 17.21 4.10 -20.99
C VAL A 194 16.85 4.55 -19.56
N ASN A 195 17.61 4.12 -18.56
CA ASN A 195 17.37 4.56 -17.18
C ASN A 195 17.71 6.05 -16.95
N ILE A 196 18.70 6.62 -17.65
CA ILE A 196 18.91 8.08 -17.70
C ILE A 196 17.71 8.79 -18.35
N LEU A 197 17.20 8.29 -19.47
CA LEU A 197 16.04 8.90 -20.15
C LEU A 197 14.77 8.87 -19.29
N ILE A 198 14.54 7.78 -18.56
CA ILE A 198 13.47 7.67 -17.56
C ILE A 198 13.70 8.69 -16.42
N GLY A 199 14.92 8.81 -15.90
CA GLY A 199 15.28 9.80 -14.88
C GLY A 199 15.04 11.25 -15.33
N LEU A 200 15.46 11.60 -16.55
CA LEU A 200 15.21 12.92 -17.15
C LEU A 200 13.70 13.19 -17.30
N LEU A 201 12.90 12.19 -17.67
CA LEU A 201 11.45 12.33 -17.76
C LEU A 201 10.80 12.53 -16.37
N VAL A 202 11.30 11.87 -15.34
CA VAL A 202 10.87 12.12 -13.94
C VAL A 202 11.24 13.54 -13.49
N VAL A 203 12.45 14.03 -13.80
CA VAL A 203 12.87 15.40 -13.49
C VAL A 203 12.04 16.45 -14.25
N GLY A 204 11.74 16.23 -15.53
CA GLY A 204 10.87 17.10 -16.32
C GLY A 204 9.41 17.11 -15.80
N ALA A 205 8.90 15.96 -15.37
CA ALA A 205 7.60 15.87 -14.71
C ALA A 205 7.56 16.63 -13.38
N ILE A 206 8.62 16.54 -12.58
CA ILE A 206 8.80 17.29 -11.33
C ILE A 206 8.83 18.80 -11.58
N SER A 207 9.60 19.27 -12.56
CA SER A 207 9.69 20.71 -12.86
C SER A 207 8.38 21.27 -13.42
N ALA A 208 7.64 20.50 -14.22
CA ALA A 208 6.30 20.87 -14.69
C ALA A 208 5.31 21.05 -13.52
N ILE A 209 5.31 20.15 -12.53
CA ILE A 209 4.46 20.27 -11.33
C ILE A 209 4.86 21.50 -10.50
N PHE A 210 6.17 21.76 -10.34
CA PHE A 210 6.66 22.93 -9.63
C PHE A 210 6.21 24.25 -10.29
N TRP A 211 6.39 24.39 -11.60
CA TRP A 211 5.96 25.59 -12.33
C TRP A 211 4.44 25.74 -12.37
N ALA A 212 3.68 24.65 -12.54
CA ALA A 212 2.21 24.67 -12.48
C ALA A 212 1.69 25.09 -11.10
N THR A 213 2.29 24.59 -10.02
CA THR A 213 1.94 24.96 -8.64
C THR A 213 2.25 26.43 -8.39
N LYS A 214 3.46 26.89 -8.75
CA LYS A 214 3.87 28.28 -8.63
C LYS A 214 2.96 29.24 -9.42
N TYR A 215 2.68 28.94 -10.69
CA TYR A 215 1.83 29.77 -11.55
C TYR A 215 0.38 29.83 -11.07
N SER A 216 -0.16 28.73 -10.52
CA SER A 216 -1.48 28.67 -9.91
C SER A 216 -1.58 29.49 -8.61
N GLN A 217 -0.50 29.54 -7.82
CA GLN A 217 -0.48 30.31 -6.57
C GLN A 217 -0.10 31.80 -6.77
N ASP A 218 0.70 32.14 -7.79
CA ASP A 218 1.09 33.53 -8.11
C ASP A 218 -0.02 34.30 -8.88
N ASN A 219 -1.00 33.65 -9.55
CA ASN A 219 -2.06 34.29 -10.38
C ASN A 219 -3.51 34.04 -9.91
N LYS A 220 -3.85 34.41 -8.68
CA LYS A 220 -5.16 34.05 -8.06
C LYS A 220 -6.37 34.89 -8.49
N GLU A 221 -6.16 36.04 -9.13
CA GLU A 221 -7.22 37.03 -9.41
C GLU A 221 -7.70 37.04 -10.88
N GLU A 222 -7.14 36.20 -11.76
CA GLU A 222 -7.53 36.17 -13.17
C GLU A 222 -8.92 35.54 -13.42
N SER A 223 -9.57 35.98 -14.50
CA SER A 223 -10.92 35.57 -14.91
C SER A 223 -11.06 34.08 -15.27
N LEU A 224 -9.95 33.38 -15.56
CA LEU A 224 -9.91 31.92 -15.76
C LEU A 224 -9.74 31.12 -14.45
N PHE A 225 -10.11 31.74 -13.32
CA PHE A 225 -10.04 31.24 -11.95
C PHE A 225 -10.19 29.71 -11.78
N LEU A 226 -11.25 29.11 -12.32
CA LEU A 226 -11.54 27.68 -12.16
C LEU A 226 -10.49 26.75 -12.79
N LEU A 227 -9.94 27.11 -13.95
CA LEU A 227 -8.94 26.28 -14.64
C LEU A 227 -7.56 26.43 -13.99
N LEU A 228 -7.17 27.66 -13.61
CA LEU A 228 -5.93 27.93 -12.88
C LEU A 228 -5.91 27.26 -11.50
N GLN A 229 -7.04 27.22 -10.80
CA GLN A 229 -7.09 26.66 -9.44
C GLN A 229 -7.02 25.12 -9.41
N TYR A 230 -7.47 24.42 -10.45
CA TYR A 230 -7.28 22.97 -10.60
C TYR A 230 -6.04 22.59 -11.43
N LEU A 231 -5.23 23.56 -11.87
CA LEU A 231 -4.02 23.32 -12.65
C LEU A 231 -3.03 22.37 -11.95
N PRO A 232 -2.70 22.51 -10.65
CA PRO A 232 -1.73 21.60 -10.01
C PRO A 232 -2.26 20.16 -9.88
N PRO A 233 -3.48 19.88 -9.36
CA PRO A 233 -4.06 18.53 -9.41
C PRO A 233 -4.17 17.96 -10.83
N GLY A 234 -4.52 18.80 -11.82
CA GLY A 234 -4.61 18.41 -13.23
C GLY A 234 -3.27 17.97 -13.82
N VAL A 235 -2.20 18.75 -13.62
CA VAL A 235 -0.84 18.41 -14.06
C VAL A 235 -0.32 17.17 -13.33
N ILE A 236 -0.52 17.07 -12.01
CA ILE A 236 -0.16 15.87 -11.22
C ILE A 236 -0.87 14.62 -11.76
N ALA A 237 -2.16 14.70 -12.09
CA ALA A 237 -2.91 13.59 -12.67
C ALA A 237 -2.42 13.22 -14.08
N LEU A 238 -2.22 14.21 -14.95
CA LEU A 238 -1.75 14.01 -16.33
C LEU A 238 -0.36 13.35 -16.35
N VAL A 239 0.57 13.84 -15.54
CA VAL A 239 1.90 13.25 -15.32
C VAL A 239 1.78 11.80 -14.83
N ASN A 240 0.95 11.54 -13.82
CA ASN A 240 0.79 10.21 -13.24
C ASN A 240 -0.02 9.24 -14.11
N PHE A 241 -0.67 9.72 -15.18
CA PHE A 241 -1.32 8.91 -16.21
C PHE A 241 -0.36 8.61 -17.38
N LEU A 242 0.31 9.62 -17.91
CA LEU A 242 1.25 9.49 -19.04
C LEU A 242 2.54 8.76 -18.66
N GLY A 243 3.13 9.07 -17.49
CA GLY A 243 4.39 8.49 -17.02
C GLY A 243 4.39 6.96 -17.06
N PRO A 244 3.41 6.26 -16.46
CA PRO A 244 3.29 4.81 -16.55
C PRO A 244 3.17 4.23 -17.96
N LEU A 245 2.64 4.98 -18.94
CA LEU A 245 2.58 4.55 -20.34
C LEU A 245 3.97 4.66 -20.99
N LEU A 246 4.63 5.80 -20.81
CA LEU A 246 5.99 6.05 -21.33
C LEU A 246 7.02 5.12 -20.70
N PHE A 247 6.95 4.87 -19.38
CA PHE A 247 7.83 3.90 -18.71
C PHE A 247 7.60 2.48 -19.25
N THR A 248 6.34 2.06 -19.49
CA THR A 248 6.06 0.73 -20.06
C THR A 248 6.69 0.60 -21.45
N PHE A 249 6.57 1.63 -22.29
CA PHE A 249 7.18 1.65 -23.63
C PHE A 249 8.72 1.62 -23.57
N LEU A 250 9.33 2.49 -22.76
CA LEU A 250 10.79 2.59 -22.63
C LEU A 250 11.42 1.28 -22.11
N VAL A 251 10.84 0.68 -21.06
CA VAL A 251 11.32 -0.58 -20.46
C VAL A 251 11.09 -1.79 -21.40
N GLN A 252 10.16 -1.70 -22.36
CA GLN A 252 9.97 -2.74 -23.38
C GLN A 252 11.02 -2.70 -24.50
N LEU A 253 11.59 -1.53 -24.84
CA LEU A 253 12.77 -1.44 -25.72
C LEU A 253 14.00 -2.14 -25.13
N GLU A 254 14.00 -2.33 -23.81
CA GLU A 254 15.13 -2.76 -23.00
C GLU A 254 15.27 -4.30 -22.87
N ASN A 255 14.36 -5.07 -23.49
CA ASN A 255 14.38 -6.54 -23.60
C ASN A 255 14.50 -7.32 -22.26
N TYR A 256 14.10 -6.71 -21.15
CA TYR A 256 14.13 -7.33 -19.83
C TYR A 256 13.31 -8.64 -19.73
N PRO A 257 13.62 -9.53 -18.76
CA PRO A 257 12.66 -10.53 -18.30
C PRO A 257 11.32 -9.89 -17.92
N PRO A 258 10.16 -10.52 -18.23
CA PRO A 258 8.84 -9.92 -17.97
C PRO A 258 8.58 -9.64 -16.49
N ASN A 259 9.18 -10.44 -15.59
CA ASN A 259 9.14 -10.22 -14.15
C ASN A 259 9.89 -8.94 -13.72
N THR A 260 11.01 -8.63 -14.35
CA THR A 260 11.79 -7.41 -14.07
C THR A 260 11.27 -6.19 -14.83
N GLU A 261 10.75 -6.35 -16.06
CA GLU A 261 10.01 -5.32 -16.82
C GLU A 261 8.91 -4.72 -15.94
N VAL A 262 8.02 -5.58 -15.43
CA VAL A 262 6.90 -5.17 -14.59
C VAL A 262 7.38 -4.54 -13.28
N ASN A 263 8.35 -5.14 -12.59
CA ASN A 263 8.85 -4.63 -11.30
C ASN A 263 9.58 -3.28 -11.45
N LEU A 264 10.39 -3.08 -12.49
CA LEU A 264 11.11 -1.84 -12.75
C LEU A 264 10.16 -0.71 -13.17
N THR A 265 9.22 -1.00 -14.08
CA THR A 265 8.16 -0.05 -14.47
C THR A 265 7.34 0.37 -13.24
N LEU A 266 7.01 -0.59 -12.37
CA LEU A 266 6.29 -0.38 -11.12
C LEU A 266 7.09 0.45 -10.11
N MET A 267 8.41 0.24 -9.99
CA MET A 267 9.30 1.09 -9.18
C MET A 267 9.31 2.53 -9.69
N TRP A 268 9.47 2.75 -11.00
CA TRP A 268 9.43 4.10 -11.57
C TRP A 268 8.05 4.77 -11.43
N CYS A 269 6.94 4.01 -11.50
CA CYS A 269 5.61 4.51 -11.18
C CYS A 269 5.47 4.95 -9.71
N VAL A 270 6.17 4.29 -8.77
CA VAL A 270 6.19 4.67 -7.35
C VAL A 270 7.02 5.94 -7.14
N VAL A 271 8.22 5.98 -7.73
CA VAL A 271 9.10 7.17 -7.68
C VAL A 271 8.35 8.38 -8.23
N LEU A 272 7.71 8.27 -9.40
CA LEU A 272 6.93 9.36 -9.98
C LEU A 272 5.77 9.81 -9.08
N LYS A 273 4.96 8.88 -8.55
CA LYS A 273 3.82 9.24 -7.69
C LYS A 273 4.29 9.92 -6.39
N LEU A 274 5.25 9.34 -5.68
CA LEU A 274 5.76 9.92 -4.43
C LEU A 274 6.48 11.26 -4.68
N ALA A 275 7.30 11.37 -5.72
CA ALA A 275 7.94 12.64 -6.08
C ALA A 275 6.91 13.70 -6.49
N SER A 276 5.86 13.35 -7.23
CA SER A 276 4.82 14.31 -7.63
C SER A 276 4.11 14.94 -6.43
N LEU A 277 3.81 14.15 -5.39
CA LEU A 277 3.18 14.65 -4.17
C LEU A 277 4.16 15.38 -3.25
N GLY A 278 5.41 14.91 -3.15
CA GLY A 278 6.47 15.59 -2.41
C GLY A 278 6.80 16.96 -2.99
N MET A 279 6.91 17.06 -4.30
CA MET A 279 7.20 18.32 -5.01
C MET A 279 6.02 19.29 -5.00
N PHE A 280 4.78 18.79 -5.05
CA PHE A 280 3.59 19.60 -4.78
C PHE A 280 3.63 20.18 -3.35
N SER A 281 3.84 19.34 -2.33
CA SER A 281 3.93 19.79 -0.93
C SER A 281 5.09 20.77 -0.69
N PHE A 282 6.23 20.57 -1.36
CA PHE A 282 7.39 21.45 -1.27
C PHE A 282 7.16 22.79 -1.98
N SER A 283 6.65 22.77 -3.22
CA SER A 283 6.36 23.99 -4.00
C SER A 283 5.30 24.85 -3.31
N LEU A 284 4.24 24.22 -2.79
CA LEU A 284 3.19 24.86 -2.00
C LEU A 284 3.77 25.47 -0.71
N GLY A 285 4.64 24.75 0.00
CA GLY A 285 5.39 25.27 1.14
C GLY A 285 6.22 26.50 0.79
N GLN A 286 7.03 26.46 -0.28
CA GLN A 286 7.84 27.60 -0.71
C GLN A 286 7.01 28.82 -1.14
N THR A 287 5.82 28.63 -1.75
CA THR A 287 4.96 29.74 -2.19
C THR A 287 4.22 30.43 -1.03
N ILE A 288 3.87 29.68 0.02
CA ILE A 288 3.10 30.20 1.17
C ILE A 288 4.05 30.75 2.26
N LEU A 289 5.10 30.00 2.58
CA LEU A 289 6.04 30.26 3.67
C LEU A 289 7.35 30.93 3.21
N CYS A 290 7.41 31.35 1.94
CA CYS A 290 8.52 32.10 1.33
C CYS A 290 9.92 31.44 1.45
N ILE A 291 9.98 30.12 1.69
CA ILE A 291 11.23 29.39 1.98
C ILE A 291 12.21 29.50 0.80
N GLY A 292 13.25 30.33 0.97
CA GLY A 292 14.26 30.63 -0.05
C GLY A 292 13.81 31.65 -1.10
N ARG A 293 12.96 32.63 -0.74
CA ARG A 293 12.48 33.68 -1.66
C ARG A 293 12.32 35.03 -0.93
N ASP A 294 13.18 35.98 -1.26
CA ASP A 294 13.24 37.31 -0.63
C ASP A 294 12.05 38.19 -1.08
N LYS A 295 10.89 37.99 -0.45
CA LYS A 295 9.73 38.90 -0.51
C LYS A 295 9.67 39.69 0.79
N THR A 296 9.66 41.02 0.69
CA THR A 296 9.51 41.94 1.84
C THR A 296 8.22 41.70 2.66
N SER A 297 7.16 41.17 2.02
CA SER A 297 5.93 40.78 2.73
C SER A 297 6.08 39.60 3.69
N CYS A 298 7.20 38.87 3.65
CA CYS A 298 7.45 37.70 4.50
C CYS A 298 8.39 37.99 5.68
N GLU A 299 9.21 39.05 5.60
CA GLU A 299 10.22 39.38 6.63
C GLU A 299 9.60 39.64 8.01
N SER A 300 8.38 40.19 8.06
CA SER A 300 7.70 40.55 9.31
C SER A 300 6.98 39.39 10.00
N TYR A 301 6.69 38.27 9.32
CA TYR A 301 5.81 37.21 9.85
C TYR A 301 6.23 35.76 9.52
N GLY A 302 7.26 35.56 8.68
CA GLY A 302 7.71 34.22 8.26
C GLY A 302 6.81 33.52 7.23
N TYR A 303 5.74 34.17 6.78
CA TYR A 303 4.87 33.72 5.69
C TYR A 303 4.29 34.94 4.95
N ASN A 304 3.72 34.74 3.76
CA ASN A 304 3.22 35.81 2.92
C ASN A 304 1.84 36.33 3.38
N ALA A 305 1.80 37.07 4.48
CA ALA A 305 0.57 37.41 5.21
C ALA A 305 -0.48 38.21 4.39
N CYS A 306 -0.07 38.95 3.37
CA CYS A 306 -0.99 39.72 2.52
C CYS A 306 -1.83 38.84 1.58
N ASP A 307 -1.25 37.78 1.00
CA ASP A 307 -1.95 36.86 0.10
C ASP A 307 -2.66 35.73 0.87
N TYR A 308 -2.34 35.56 2.17
CA TYR A 308 -2.75 34.43 3.01
C TYR A 308 -2.98 34.84 4.48
N GLN A 309 -4.12 35.46 4.80
CA GLN A 309 -4.49 35.80 6.20
C GLN A 309 -4.46 34.56 7.13
N CYS A 310 -4.97 33.43 6.64
CA CYS A 310 -4.98 32.13 7.33
C CYS A 310 -4.31 31.08 6.42
N TRP A 311 -3.01 30.90 6.58
CA TRP A 311 -2.20 30.10 5.65
C TRP A 311 -2.45 28.60 5.81
N GLU A 312 -2.71 28.12 7.02
CA GLU A 312 -3.03 26.71 7.33
C GLU A 312 -4.31 26.26 6.62
N ASN A 313 -5.36 27.10 6.62
CA ASN A 313 -6.58 26.82 5.86
C ASN A 313 -6.31 26.76 4.36
N SER A 314 -5.37 27.57 3.85
CA SER A 314 -5.01 27.60 2.43
C SER A 314 -4.28 26.32 2.01
N VAL A 315 -3.37 25.80 2.86
CA VAL A 315 -2.78 24.46 2.67
C VAL A 315 -3.87 23.38 2.69
N GLY A 316 -4.82 23.48 3.62
CA GLY A 316 -6.00 22.62 3.68
C GLY A 316 -6.86 22.65 2.41
N GLU A 317 -7.13 23.85 1.86
CA GLU A 317 -7.94 24.05 0.64
C GLU A 317 -7.34 23.29 -0.55
N GLU A 318 -6.02 23.38 -0.73
CA GLU A 318 -5.30 22.70 -1.82
C GLU A 318 -5.24 21.18 -1.65
N LEU A 319 -5.01 20.68 -0.43
CA LEU A 319 -5.04 19.24 -0.14
C LEU A 319 -6.46 18.65 -0.31
N TYR A 320 -7.49 19.41 0.05
CA TYR A 320 -8.90 19.07 -0.17
C TYR A 320 -9.23 19.00 -1.67
N LYS A 321 -8.85 20.02 -2.46
CA LYS A 321 -8.99 20.03 -3.93
C LYS A 321 -8.28 18.84 -4.58
N LEU A 322 -7.04 18.53 -4.18
CA LEU A 322 -6.30 17.38 -4.70
C LEU A 322 -6.98 16.04 -4.36
N SER A 323 -7.53 15.90 -3.15
CA SER A 323 -8.30 14.72 -2.73
C SER A 323 -9.58 14.53 -3.55
N ILE A 324 -10.39 15.58 -3.68
CA ILE A 324 -11.60 15.58 -4.52
C ILE A 324 -11.26 15.28 -5.98
N PHE A 325 -10.25 15.94 -6.54
CA PHE A 325 -9.87 15.77 -7.94
C PHE A 325 -9.44 14.33 -8.24
N ASN A 326 -8.66 13.71 -7.35
CA ASN A 326 -8.26 12.30 -7.48
C ASN A 326 -9.46 11.32 -7.40
N PHE A 327 -10.44 11.61 -6.52
CA PHE A 327 -11.68 10.82 -6.46
C PHE A 327 -12.54 11.00 -7.72
N LEU A 328 -12.79 12.24 -8.15
CA LEU A 328 -13.54 12.54 -9.38
C LEU A 328 -12.87 11.94 -10.62
N LEU A 329 -11.55 11.99 -10.73
CA LEU A 329 -10.79 11.33 -11.80
C LEU A 329 -10.96 9.81 -11.77
N THR A 330 -10.96 9.20 -10.57
CA THR A 330 -11.19 7.76 -10.39
C THR A 330 -12.61 7.34 -10.82
N VAL A 331 -13.61 8.17 -10.53
CA VAL A 331 -15.00 8.00 -11.00
C VAL A 331 -15.05 8.19 -12.53
N ALA A 332 -14.56 9.31 -13.05
CA ALA A 332 -14.58 9.66 -14.47
C ALA A 332 -13.88 8.60 -15.33
N PHE A 333 -12.73 8.07 -14.91
CA PHE A 333 -12.06 6.99 -15.63
C PHE A 333 -12.94 5.73 -15.70
N ALA A 334 -13.58 5.33 -14.61
CA ALA A 334 -14.45 4.15 -14.59
C ALA A 334 -15.71 4.31 -15.48
N PHE A 335 -16.30 5.51 -15.52
CA PHE A 335 -17.55 5.78 -16.26
C PHE A 335 -17.38 6.29 -17.69
N LEU A 336 -16.29 7.00 -18.01
CA LEU A 336 -16.04 7.60 -19.33
C LEU A 336 -14.99 6.85 -20.16
N VAL A 337 -14.09 6.08 -19.52
CA VAL A 337 -13.06 5.28 -20.22
C VAL A 337 -13.40 3.79 -20.16
N THR A 338 -13.41 3.18 -18.97
CA THR A 338 -13.51 1.72 -18.85
C THR A 338 -14.92 1.18 -19.20
N LEU A 339 -15.99 1.95 -18.97
CA LEU A 339 -17.35 1.54 -19.36
C LEU A 339 -17.59 1.66 -20.89
N PRO A 340 -17.34 2.81 -21.56
CA PRO A 340 -17.54 2.94 -23.00
C PRO A 340 -16.62 2.03 -23.81
N ARG A 341 -15.35 1.87 -23.41
CA ARG A 341 -14.43 0.88 -24.02
C ARG A 341 -15.03 -0.52 -24.04
N ARG A 342 -15.65 -0.94 -22.94
CA ARG A 342 -16.32 -2.25 -22.86
C ARG A 342 -17.55 -2.29 -23.78
N LEU A 343 -18.44 -1.29 -23.74
CA LEU A 343 -19.63 -1.27 -24.59
C LEU A 343 -19.27 -1.34 -26.08
N LEU A 344 -18.27 -0.59 -26.52
CA LEU A 344 -17.80 -0.59 -27.90
C LEU A 344 -17.18 -1.94 -28.32
N VAL A 345 -16.36 -2.56 -27.47
CA VAL A 345 -15.77 -3.89 -27.73
C VAL A 345 -16.81 -5.01 -27.66
N ASP A 346 -17.86 -4.87 -26.85
CA ASP A 346 -18.98 -5.82 -26.77
C ASP A 346 -19.99 -5.65 -27.93
N GLN A 347 -20.04 -4.49 -28.61
CA GLN A 347 -20.97 -4.20 -29.71
C GLN A 347 -20.37 -4.32 -31.11
N PHE A 348 -19.11 -3.93 -31.32
CA PHE A 348 -18.52 -3.83 -32.66
C PHE A 348 -17.46 -4.91 -32.94
N SER A 349 -17.75 -5.81 -33.87
CA SER A 349 -16.80 -6.82 -34.35
C SER A 349 -15.87 -6.25 -35.42
N GLY A 350 -14.56 -6.20 -35.15
CA GLY A 350 -13.57 -5.76 -36.13
C GLY A 350 -12.14 -5.80 -35.61
N ARG A 351 -11.14 -5.79 -36.52
CA ARG A 351 -9.71 -5.90 -36.15
C ARG A 351 -9.25 -4.80 -35.18
N PHE A 352 -9.79 -3.58 -35.30
CA PHE A 352 -9.49 -2.48 -34.39
C PHE A 352 -10.02 -2.72 -32.97
N TRP A 353 -11.28 -3.16 -32.83
CA TRP A 353 -11.89 -3.47 -31.54
C TRP A 353 -11.26 -4.71 -30.87
N ALA A 354 -10.84 -5.69 -31.68
CA ALA A 354 -10.04 -6.84 -31.26
C ALA A 354 -8.58 -6.49 -30.88
N TRP A 355 -8.07 -5.32 -31.29
CA TRP A 355 -6.80 -4.77 -30.79
C TRP A 355 -7.00 -3.92 -29.53
N LEU A 356 -8.11 -3.16 -29.46
CA LEU A 356 -8.42 -2.31 -28.32
C LEU A 356 -8.66 -3.14 -27.05
N GLU A 357 -9.35 -4.28 -27.16
CA GLU A 357 -9.62 -5.28 -26.12
C GLU A 357 -10.29 -4.75 -24.82
N ARG A 358 -10.70 -5.68 -23.94
CA ARG A 358 -11.13 -5.36 -22.58
C ARG A 358 -9.93 -5.07 -21.67
N GLU A 359 -10.04 -4.06 -20.83
CA GLU A 359 -8.97 -3.56 -19.96
C GLU A 359 -8.51 -4.61 -18.93
N GLU A 360 -7.19 -4.73 -18.70
CA GLU A 360 -6.64 -5.61 -17.66
C GLU A 360 -6.66 -4.94 -16.28
N PHE A 361 -7.20 -5.63 -15.27
CA PHE A 361 -7.19 -5.11 -13.90
C PHE A 361 -5.80 -5.23 -13.26
N LEU A 362 -4.91 -4.29 -13.63
CA LEU A 362 -3.56 -4.18 -13.07
C LEU A 362 -3.61 -3.79 -11.60
N VAL A 363 -3.56 -4.80 -10.72
CA VAL A 363 -3.57 -4.65 -9.26
C VAL A 363 -2.53 -3.63 -8.76
N PRO A 364 -1.26 -3.60 -9.26
CA PRO A 364 -0.28 -2.65 -8.74
C PRO A 364 -0.66 -1.19 -8.98
N LYS A 365 -1.03 -0.81 -10.23
CA LYS A 365 -1.40 0.57 -10.58
C LYS A 365 -2.51 1.09 -9.66
N ASN A 366 -3.61 0.34 -9.58
CA ASN A 366 -4.74 0.65 -8.72
C ASN A 366 -4.40 0.73 -7.21
N VAL A 367 -3.40 -0.01 -6.72
CA VAL A 367 -2.94 0.12 -5.32
C VAL A 367 -2.18 1.43 -5.11
N LEU A 368 -1.31 1.82 -6.05
CA LEU A 368 -0.54 3.07 -5.95
C LEU A 368 -1.45 4.30 -5.97
N ASP A 369 -2.56 4.27 -6.70
CA ASP A 369 -3.56 5.35 -6.72
C ASP A 369 -4.23 5.53 -5.34
N ILE A 370 -4.50 4.44 -4.62
CA ILE A 370 -5.00 4.52 -3.24
C ILE A 370 -3.90 5.04 -2.30
N VAL A 371 -2.64 4.60 -2.45
CA VAL A 371 -1.55 5.13 -1.61
C VAL A 371 -1.44 6.65 -1.77
N ALA A 372 -1.49 7.17 -3.00
CA ALA A 372 -1.46 8.61 -3.26
C ALA A 372 -2.60 9.37 -2.55
N GLY A 373 -3.83 8.85 -2.58
CA GLY A 373 -4.96 9.43 -1.82
C GLY A 373 -4.75 9.37 -0.30
N GLN A 374 -4.17 8.27 0.20
CA GLN A 374 -3.87 8.10 1.62
C GLN A 374 -2.78 9.06 2.11
N THR A 375 -1.74 9.32 1.29
CA THR A 375 -0.67 10.26 1.65
C THR A 375 -1.15 11.70 1.69
N VAL A 376 -2.02 12.11 0.75
CA VAL A 376 -2.70 13.42 0.80
C VAL A 376 -3.58 13.52 2.06
N THR A 377 -4.27 12.44 2.43
CA THR A 377 -5.08 12.39 3.67
C THR A 377 -4.21 12.55 4.92
N TRP A 378 -3.01 11.95 4.95
CA TRP A 378 -2.07 12.11 6.06
C TRP A 378 -1.43 13.50 6.10
N MET A 379 -1.05 14.08 4.96
CA MET A 379 -0.57 15.47 4.86
C MET A 379 -1.61 16.47 5.38
N GLY A 380 -2.90 16.19 5.18
CA GLY A 380 -4.00 17.05 5.63
C GLY A 380 -4.39 16.92 7.10
N LEU A 381 -3.86 15.96 7.88
CA LEU A 381 -4.35 15.68 9.25
C LEU A 381 -4.31 16.89 10.20
N PHE A 382 -3.35 17.79 10.04
CA PHE A 382 -3.21 19.00 10.88
C PHE A 382 -4.07 20.18 10.37
N TYR A 383 -4.15 20.37 9.06
CA TYR A 383 -4.86 21.48 8.40
C TYR A 383 -6.37 21.24 8.27
N CYS A 384 -6.77 19.97 8.15
CA CYS A 384 -8.11 19.51 7.82
C CYS A 384 -8.43 18.23 8.62
N PRO A 385 -8.76 18.32 9.94
CA PRO A 385 -8.92 17.15 10.82
C PRO A 385 -10.01 16.15 10.42
N LEU A 386 -10.95 16.58 9.57
CA LEU A 386 -12.03 15.76 9.01
C LEU A 386 -11.72 15.20 7.60
N LEU A 387 -10.54 15.45 7.03
CA LEU A 387 -10.10 14.81 5.79
C LEU A 387 -10.13 13.26 5.84
N PRO A 388 -9.85 12.57 6.99
CA PRO A 388 -10.05 11.13 7.12
C PRO A 388 -11.51 10.66 6.98
N LEU A 389 -12.50 11.49 7.35
CA LEU A 389 -13.92 11.19 7.10
C LEU A 389 -14.21 11.22 5.59
N LEU A 390 -13.77 12.28 4.91
CA LEU A 390 -13.95 12.43 3.46
C LEU A 390 -13.27 11.27 2.70
N ASN A 391 -12.02 10.95 3.04
CA ASN A 391 -11.30 9.83 2.45
C ASN A 391 -11.96 8.47 2.77
N SER A 392 -12.55 8.30 3.96
CA SER A 392 -13.32 7.07 4.28
C SER A 392 -14.52 6.89 3.34
N VAL A 393 -15.25 7.96 3.03
CA VAL A 393 -16.34 7.95 2.04
C VAL A 393 -15.80 7.65 0.63
N PHE A 394 -14.72 8.32 0.20
CA PHE A 394 -14.11 8.08 -1.12
C PHE A 394 -13.59 6.64 -1.27
N LEU A 395 -12.95 6.07 -0.24
CA LEU A 395 -12.52 4.67 -0.23
C LEU A 395 -13.70 3.71 -0.29
N PHE A 396 -14.77 3.97 0.46
CA PHE A 396 -16.00 3.17 0.43
C PHE A 396 -16.63 3.17 -0.97
N LEU A 397 -16.83 4.35 -1.58
CA LEU A 397 -17.36 4.45 -2.95
C LEU A 397 -16.43 3.79 -3.98
N THR A 398 -15.11 4.02 -3.87
CA THR A 398 -14.09 3.40 -4.74
C THR A 398 -14.10 1.87 -4.65
N PHE A 399 -14.38 1.28 -3.46
CA PHE A 399 -14.53 -0.16 -3.29
C PHE A 399 -15.65 -0.73 -4.19
N TYR A 400 -16.82 -0.10 -4.21
CA TYR A 400 -17.95 -0.56 -5.03
C TYR A 400 -17.72 -0.31 -6.52
N ILE A 401 -17.20 0.86 -6.89
CA ILE A 401 -16.86 1.20 -8.29
C ILE A 401 -15.85 0.18 -8.84
N LYS A 402 -14.70 0.00 -8.17
CA LYS A 402 -13.65 -0.91 -8.66
C LYS A 402 -14.04 -2.40 -8.54
N LYS A 403 -14.95 -2.77 -7.62
CA LYS A 403 -15.59 -4.10 -7.61
C LYS A 403 -16.45 -4.31 -8.86
N TYR A 404 -17.26 -3.33 -9.24
CA TYR A 404 -18.06 -3.39 -10.46
C TYR A 404 -17.19 -3.44 -11.72
N THR A 405 -16.19 -2.54 -11.84
CA THR A 405 -15.23 -2.54 -12.95
C THR A 405 -14.56 -3.91 -13.13
N LEU A 406 -14.03 -4.50 -12.04
CA LEU A 406 -13.37 -5.80 -12.07
C LEU A 406 -14.32 -6.94 -12.51
N LEU A 407 -15.55 -6.97 -12.00
CA LEU A 407 -16.50 -8.08 -12.23
C LEU A 407 -17.26 -7.97 -13.56
N LYS A 408 -17.29 -6.81 -14.21
CA LYS A 408 -18.12 -6.56 -15.41
C LYS A 408 -17.39 -5.98 -16.61
N ASN A 409 -16.25 -5.30 -16.44
CA ASN A 409 -15.57 -4.60 -17.53
C ASN A 409 -14.15 -5.12 -17.80
N SER A 410 -13.40 -5.49 -16.76
CA SER A 410 -12.03 -5.96 -16.89
C SER A 410 -11.94 -7.43 -17.34
N ARG A 411 -10.84 -7.79 -18.03
CA ARG A 411 -10.44 -9.19 -18.21
C ARG A 411 -9.56 -9.69 -17.05
N ALA A 412 -9.51 -11.01 -16.89
CA ALA A 412 -8.53 -11.65 -16.00
C ALA A 412 -7.10 -11.41 -16.49
N SER A 413 -6.17 -11.13 -15.58
CA SER A 413 -4.75 -10.97 -15.89
C SER A 413 -4.16 -12.29 -16.39
N SER A 414 -3.64 -12.29 -17.62
CA SER A 414 -2.93 -13.42 -18.22
C SER A 414 -1.55 -13.65 -17.58
N ARG A 415 -0.90 -12.57 -17.11
CA ARG A 415 0.43 -12.61 -16.48
C ARG A 415 0.33 -13.21 -15.06
N PRO A 416 1.08 -14.28 -14.72
CA PRO A 416 1.08 -14.88 -13.38
C PRO A 416 1.76 -13.96 -12.36
N PHE A 417 1.08 -13.67 -11.26
CA PHE A 417 1.52 -12.68 -10.27
C PHE A 417 1.87 -13.32 -8.92
N ARG A 418 3.15 -13.31 -8.52
CA ARG A 418 3.64 -13.92 -7.27
C ARG A 418 3.23 -13.07 -6.05
N ALA A 419 1.98 -13.24 -5.63
CA ALA A 419 1.28 -12.38 -4.69
C ALA A 419 2.00 -12.08 -3.36
N SER A 420 2.76 -13.03 -2.80
CA SER A 420 3.42 -12.89 -1.50
C SER A 420 4.42 -11.72 -1.46
N SER A 421 5.38 -11.68 -2.38
CA SER A 421 6.39 -10.61 -2.48
C SER A 421 5.76 -9.22 -2.58
N SER A 422 4.70 -9.11 -3.39
CA SER A 422 4.00 -7.85 -3.61
C SER A 422 3.24 -7.34 -2.39
N THR A 423 2.84 -8.20 -1.44
CA THR A 423 2.21 -7.70 -0.20
C THR A 423 3.16 -6.88 0.65
N PHE A 424 4.41 -7.34 0.83
CA PHE A 424 5.47 -6.57 1.46
C PHE A 424 5.72 -5.25 0.72
N PHE A 425 5.87 -5.32 -0.61
CA PHE A 425 6.10 -4.15 -1.45
C PHE A 425 5.02 -3.07 -1.25
N PHE A 426 3.74 -3.42 -1.32
CA PHE A 426 2.66 -2.44 -1.14
C PHE A 426 2.58 -1.86 0.29
N GLN A 427 3.10 -2.55 1.31
CA GLN A 427 3.26 -1.94 2.64
C GLN A 427 4.48 -1.00 2.70
N LEU A 428 5.60 -1.36 2.06
CA LEU A 428 6.79 -0.50 1.97
C LEU A 428 6.46 0.83 1.28
N VAL A 429 5.73 0.81 0.16
CA VAL A 429 5.32 2.04 -0.55
C VAL A 429 4.37 2.89 0.30
N LEU A 430 3.45 2.25 1.02
CA LEU A 430 2.55 2.94 1.95
C LEU A 430 3.32 3.57 3.13
N LEU A 431 4.39 2.91 3.62
CA LEU A 431 5.27 3.43 4.67
C LEU A 431 6.12 4.62 4.18
N LEU A 432 6.70 4.52 2.98
CA LEU A 432 7.39 5.65 2.32
C LEU A 432 6.45 6.84 2.15
N GLY A 433 5.20 6.59 1.77
CA GLY A 433 4.15 7.60 1.71
C GLY A 433 3.81 8.24 3.07
N LEU A 434 3.78 7.44 4.15
CA LEU A 434 3.55 7.96 5.50
C LEU A 434 4.71 8.87 5.96
N LEU A 435 5.95 8.49 5.68
CA LEU A 435 7.13 9.31 5.95
C LEU A 435 7.10 10.62 5.15
N LEU A 436 6.72 10.56 3.87
CA LEU A 436 6.55 11.73 3.00
C LEU A 436 5.48 12.72 3.52
N ALA A 437 4.45 12.23 4.21
CA ALA A 437 3.45 13.08 4.86
C ALA A 437 3.92 13.61 6.24
N ALA A 438 4.61 12.77 7.03
CA ALA A 438 5.01 13.09 8.39
C ALA A 438 6.18 14.09 8.46
N VAL A 439 7.13 14.06 7.52
CA VAL A 439 8.31 14.95 7.54
C VAL A 439 7.93 16.43 7.37
N PRO A 440 7.13 16.86 6.36
CA PRO A 440 6.69 18.24 6.24
C PRO A 440 5.84 18.70 7.42
N LEU A 441 4.93 17.84 7.93
CA LEU A 441 4.11 18.15 9.10
C LEU A 441 4.93 18.32 10.38
N GLY A 442 5.97 17.48 10.57
CA GLY A 442 6.89 17.61 11.71
C GLY A 442 7.62 18.95 11.69
N TYR A 443 8.17 19.34 10.54
CA TYR A 443 8.85 20.64 10.36
C TYR A 443 7.92 21.84 10.59
N VAL A 444 6.67 21.76 10.10
CA VAL A 444 5.64 22.78 10.35
C VAL A 444 5.33 22.92 11.84
N VAL A 445 5.07 21.80 12.53
CA VAL A 445 4.76 21.79 13.96
C VAL A 445 5.93 22.29 14.82
N SER A 446 7.18 21.99 14.44
CA SER A 446 8.36 22.32 15.25
C SER A 446 8.92 23.72 15.01
N SER A 447 8.73 24.32 13.83
CA SER A 447 9.64 25.38 13.36
C SER A 447 9.01 26.49 12.52
N ILE A 448 7.69 26.49 12.29
CA ILE A 448 7.01 27.50 11.47
C ILE A 448 5.99 28.28 12.31
N HIS A 449 5.94 29.60 12.10
CA HIS A 449 5.04 30.49 12.81
C HIS A 449 3.58 30.23 12.43
N SER A 450 2.73 30.03 13.44
CA SER A 450 1.28 29.93 13.29
C SER A 450 0.72 31.22 12.67
N SER A 451 -0.35 31.17 11.91
CA SER A 451 -1.00 32.41 11.46
C SER A 451 -1.58 33.21 12.63
N TRP A 452 -1.51 34.53 12.55
CA TRP A 452 -1.97 35.44 13.62
C TRP A 452 -3.51 35.52 13.74
N ASP A 453 -4.23 35.24 12.65
CA ASP A 453 -5.67 35.56 12.52
C ASP A 453 -6.59 34.31 12.63
N CYS A 454 -6.05 33.09 12.70
CA CYS A 454 -6.89 31.88 12.74
C CYS A 454 -6.36 30.71 13.60
N GLY A 455 -7.31 29.88 14.06
CA GLY A 455 -7.04 28.64 14.79
C GLY A 455 -6.65 28.82 16.27
N LEU A 456 -5.93 27.84 16.80
CA LEU A 456 -5.65 27.70 18.25
C LEU A 456 -4.29 28.28 18.68
N PHE A 457 -3.38 28.52 17.73
CA PHE A 457 -1.96 28.76 18.00
C PHE A 457 -1.49 30.19 17.67
N THR A 458 -2.42 31.14 17.49
CA THR A 458 -2.17 32.54 17.04
C THR A 458 -1.07 33.27 17.78
N ASN A 459 -0.85 32.97 19.07
CA ASN A 459 0.11 33.64 19.93
C ASN A 459 1.47 32.90 20.03
N TYR A 460 1.69 31.83 19.25
CA TYR A 460 2.87 30.97 19.34
C TYR A 460 3.67 30.94 18.03
N SER A 461 4.99 31.14 18.12
CA SER A 461 5.89 31.12 16.97
C SER A 461 6.26 29.72 16.46
N ALA A 462 5.81 28.67 17.16
CA ALA A 462 5.61 27.33 16.61
C ALA A 462 4.53 26.57 17.41
N PRO A 463 3.64 25.77 16.79
CA PRO A 463 2.61 25.00 17.50
C PRO A 463 3.14 24.10 18.63
N TRP A 464 4.37 23.60 18.52
CA TRP A 464 5.03 22.79 19.55
C TRP A 464 5.30 23.52 20.88
N GLN A 465 5.38 24.86 20.89
CA GLN A 465 5.64 25.66 22.10
C GLN A 465 4.56 25.53 23.17
N VAL A 466 3.33 25.16 22.78
CA VAL A 466 2.21 24.88 23.69
C VAL A 466 2.51 23.70 24.63
N VAL A 467 3.34 22.74 24.20
CA VAL A 467 3.63 21.53 24.99
C VAL A 467 4.39 21.84 26.29
N PRO A 468 5.57 22.50 26.29
CA PRO A 468 6.28 22.82 27.53
C PRO A 468 5.51 23.77 28.45
N GLU A 469 4.76 24.74 27.91
CA GLU A 469 3.97 25.67 28.73
C GLU A 469 2.84 24.96 29.48
N LEU A 470 2.02 24.16 28.79
CA LEU A 470 0.94 23.41 29.44
C LEU A 470 1.46 22.29 30.36
N VAL A 471 2.66 21.75 30.10
CA VAL A 471 3.34 20.85 31.04
C VAL A 471 3.80 21.59 32.30
N ALA A 472 4.29 22.82 32.18
CA ALA A 472 4.66 23.66 33.32
C ALA A 472 3.43 24.10 34.16
N LEU A 473 2.29 24.32 33.51
CA LEU A 473 1.04 24.69 34.19
C LEU A 473 0.30 23.49 34.82
N GLY A 474 0.31 22.33 34.15
CA GLY A 474 -0.56 21.20 34.49
C GLY A 474 0.09 20.03 35.24
N LEU A 475 1.43 19.88 35.22
CA LEU A 475 2.11 18.79 35.94
C LEU A 475 2.79 19.29 37.23
N PRO A 476 2.79 18.51 38.32
CA PRO A 476 3.57 18.83 39.52
C PRO A 476 5.09 18.80 39.23
N PRO A 477 5.92 19.49 40.05
CA PRO A 477 7.37 19.67 39.79
C PRO A 477 8.20 18.39 39.85
N ILE A 478 7.60 17.25 40.21
CA ILE A 478 8.20 15.91 40.06
C ILE A 478 7.99 15.40 38.62
N GLY A 479 6.77 15.52 38.10
CA GLY A 479 6.42 15.14 36.72
C GLY A 479 7.14 15.99 35.68
N GLN A 480 7.26 17.30 35.92
CA GLN A 480 8.03 18.20 35.05
C GLN A 480 9.50 17.77 34.92
N ARG A 481 10.17 17.47 36.06
CA ARG A 481 11.56 16.99 36.07
C ARG A 481 11.71 15.63 35.39
N ALA A 482 10.78 14.70 35.60
CA ALA A 482 10.79 13.40 34.92
C ALA A 482 10.64 13.55 33.39
N LEU A 483 9.73 14.42 32.93
CA LEU A 483 9.46 14.65 31.51
C LEU A 483 10.64 15.37 30.83
N HIS A 484 11.27 16.34 31.51
CA HIS A 484 12.48 17.01 31.02
C HIS A 484 13.70 16.06 30.99
N TYR A 485 13.83 15.14 31.96
CA TYR A 485 14.86 14.10 31.95
C TYR A 485 14.65 13.12 30.78
N LEU A 486 13.42 12.65 30.55
CA LEU A 486 13.07 11.79 29.41
C LEU A 486 13.33 12.46 28.04
N GLY A 487 13.15 13.78 27.95
CA GLY A 487 13.48 14.57 26.76
C GLY A 487 14.97 14.93 26.62
N SER A 488 15.80 14.66 27.63
CA SER A 488 17.20 15.05 27.65
C SER A 488 18.09 14.11 26.82
N HIS A 489 19.15 14.66 26.24
CA HIS A 489 20.23 13.88 25.63
C HIS A 489 20.81 12.83 26.58
N ALA A 490 20.82 13.10 27.89
CA ALA A 490 21.27 12.17 28.93
C ALA A 490 20.43 10.88 29.00
N PHE A 491 19.16 10.90 28.59
CA PHE A 491 18.31 9.72 28.48
C PHE A 491 18.28 9.14 27.05
N SER A 492 18.31 9.99 26.03
CA SER A 492 18.22 9.51 24.64
C SER A 492 19.45 8.71 24.19
N PHE A 493 20.66 9.07 24.60
CA PHE A 493 21.87 8.31 24.27
C PHE A 493 21.87 6.87 24.84
N PRO A 494 21.68 6.62 26.15
CA PRO A 494 21.61 5.25 26.68
C PRO A 494 20.40 4.48 26.13
N LEU A 495 19.26 5.13 25.86
CA LEU A 495 18.13 4.49 25.19
C LEU A 495 18.49 4.01 23.77
N LEU A 496 19.18 4.84 22.98
CA LEU A 496 19.65 4.47 21.64
C LEU A 496 20.69 3.35 21.68
N ILE A 497 21.62 3.38 22.66
CA ILE A 497 22.58 2.30 22.88
C ILE A 497 21.84 0.99 23.19
N MET A 498 20.88 0.99 24.14
CA MET A 498 20.08 -0.19 24.47
C MET A 498 19.25 -0.70 23.29
N LEU A 499 18.64 0.19 22.50
CA LEU A 499 17.91 -0.20 21.29
C LEU A 499 18.85 -0.79 20.22
N SER A 500 20.06 -0.25 20.05
CA SER A 500 21.07 -0.81 19.15
C SER A 500 21.61 -2.17 19.62
N LEU A 501 21.72 -2.38 20.94
CA LEU A 501 22.10 -3.66 21.53
C LEU A 501 21.01 -4.71 21.31
N VAL A 502 19.74 -4.36 21.57
CA VAL A 502 18.59 -5.23 21.27
C VAL A 502 18.52 -5.54 19.77
N LEU A 503 18.73 -4.56 18.89
CA LEU A 503 18.73 -4.75 17.44
C LEU A 503 19.87 -5.69 16.99
N THR A 504 21.09 -5.50 17.49
CA THR A 504 22.24 -6.36 17.15
C THR A 504 22.10 -7.77 17.73
N VAL A 505 21.51 -7.93 18.92
CA VAL A 505 21.12 -9.25 19.47
C VAL A 505 20.06 -9.91 18.59
N CYS A 506 19.00 -9.21 18.17
CA CYS A 506 17.99 -9.76 17.26
C CYS A 506 18.57 -10.13 15.88
N ILE A 507 19.46 -9.31 15.32
CA ILE A 507 20.16 -9.62 14.05
C ILE A 507 21.08 -10.84 14.23
N SER A 508 21.85 -10.90 15.31
CA SER A 508 22.69 -12.06 15.65
C SER A 508 21.85 -13.33 15.80
N GLN A 509 20.71 -13.25 16.47
CA GLN A 509 19.79 -14.38 16.66
C GLN A 509 19.13 -14.82 15.35
N THR A 510 18.72 -13.90 14.47
CA THR A 510 18.19 -14.28 13.14
C THR A 510 19.27 -14.92 12.26
N GLN A 511 20.52 -14.44 12.31
CA GLN A 511 21.66 -15.07 11.64
C GLN A 511 22.05 -16.43 12.26
N ALA A 512 21.93 -16.60 13.57
CA ALA A 512 22.14 -17.87 14.25
C ALA A 512 21.07 -18.90 13.86
N ASN A 513 19.80 -18.49 13.88
CA ASN A 513 18.66 -19.30 13.43
C ASN A 513 18.78 -19.68 11.95
N ALA A 514 19.17 -18.75 11.07
CA ALA A 514 19.43 -19.05 9.66
C ALA A 514 20.55 -20.10 9.48
N ARG A 515 21.65 -19.98 10.24
CA ARG A 515 22.74 -20.97 10.25
C ARG A 515 22.29 -22.32 10.81
N ALA A 516 21.45 -22.36 11.84
CA ALA A 516 20.88 -23.60 12.38
C ALA A 516 19.94 -24.28 11.37
N ILE A 517 19.03 -23.53 10.74
CA ILE A 517 18.15 -24.03 9.67
C ILE A 517 18.96 -24.57 8.49
N HIS A 518 20.07 -23.92 8.12
CA HIS A 518 20.96 -24.43 7.08
C HIS A 518 21.64 -25.76 7.46
N ARG A 519 22.14 -25.89 8.71
CA ARG A 519 22.69 -27.17 9.22
C ARG A 519 21.66 -28.29 9.22
N LEU A 520 20.46 -28.04 9.76
CA LEU A 520 19.35 -28.99 9.79
C LEU A 520 18.95 -29.45 8.38
N ARG A 521 18.91 -28.53 7.40
CA ARG A 521 18.67 -28.89 5.99
C ARG A 521 19.80 -29.71 5.39
N LYS A 522 21.06 -29.43 5.70
CA LYS A 522 22.20 -30.24 5.24
C LYS A 522 22.14 -31.65 5.85
N GLN A 523 21.78 -31.79 7.12
CA GLN A 523 21.55 -33.09 7.78
C GLN A 523 20.38 -33.85 7.14
N LEU A 524 19.27 -33.17 6.82
CA LEU A 524 18.13 -33.78 6.12
C LEU A 524 18.51 -34.33 4.74
N VAL A 525 19.33 -33.60 3.97
CA VAL A 525 19.83 -34.06 2.66
C VAL A 525 20.73 -35.29 2.81
N TRP A 526 21.68 -35.27 3.76
CA TRP A 526 22.52 -36.44 4.05
C TRP A 526 21.70 -37.68 4.43
N GLN A 527 20.75 -37.55 5.35
CA GLN A 527 19.88 -38.64 5.80
C GLN A 527 18.94 -39.16 4.71
N VAL A 528 18.56 -38.32 3.73
CA VAL A 528 17.83 -38.77 2.53
C VAL A 528 18.76 -39.56 1.61
N GLN A 529 19.98 -39.09 1.36
CA GLN A 529 20.95 -39.76 0.49
C GLN A 529 21.44 -41.11 1.08
N GLU A 530 21.68 -41.16 2.38
CA GLU A 530 21.98 -42.39 3.13
C GLU A 530 20.86 -43.44 3.00
N LYS A 531 19.59 -43.01 3.09
CA LYS A 531 18.43 -43.89 2.85
C LYS A 531 18.31 -44.35 1.40
N TRP A 532 18.69 -43.53 0.41
CA TRP A 532 18.75 -43.98 -0.98
C TRP A 532 19.84 -45.04 -1.20
N HIS A 533 21.03 -44.89 -0.62
CA HIS A 533 22.06 -45.93 -0.66
C HIS A 533 21.57 -47.24 -0.03
N LEU A 534 20.96 -47.19 1.17
CA LEU A 534 20.41 -48.38 1.84
C LEU A 534 19.29 -49.06 1.03
N VAL A 535 18.47 -48.28 0.30
CA VAL A 535 17.44 -48.83 -0.60
C VAL A 535 18.07 -49.45 -1.84
N GLU A 536 19.14 -48.87 -2.40
CA GLU A 536 19.82 -49.44 -3.56
C GLU A 536 20.57 -50.73 -3.20
N ASP A 537 21.28 -50.77 -2.07
CA ASP A 537 21.94 -51.99 -1.60
C ASP A 537 20.93 -53.09 -1.25
N LEU A 538 19.78 -52.75 -0.65
CA LEU A 538 18.67 -53.69 -0.46
C LEU A 538 18.11 -54.18 -1.81
N SER A 539 18.03 -53.32 -2.83
CA SER A 539 17.57 -53.72 -4.17
C SER A 539 18.53 -54.66 -4.90
N ARG A 540 19.84 -54.55 -4.62
CA ARG A 540 20.88 -55.47 -5.13
C ARG A 540 20.89 -56.81 -4.40
N LEU A 541 20.44 -56.84 -3.14
CA LEU A 541 20.29 -58.05 -2.32
C LEU A 541 18.97 -58.79 -2.52
N LEU A 542 17.96 -58.13 -3.12
CA LEU A 542 16.72 -58.76 -3.55
C LEU A 542 16.92 -59.46 -4.91
N PRO A 543 16.68 -60.78 -5.03
CA PRO A 543 16.73 -61.46 -6.32
C PRO A 543 15.68 -60.90 -7.29
N GLU A 544 16.07 -60.72 -8.55
CA GLU A 544 15.14 -60.48 -9.65
C GLU A 544 14.00 -61.54 -9.63
N PRO A 545 12.72 -61.13 -9.58
CA PRO A 545 11.61 -62.07 -9.65
C PRO A 545 11.52 -62.62 -11.08
N GLY A 546 12.17 -63.78 -11.28
CA GLY A 546 12.28 -64.45 -12.57
C GLY A 546 10.92 -64.66 -13.29
N PRO A 547 10.95 -64.82 -14.62
CA PRO A 547 9.76 -64.75 -15.46
C PRO A 547 8.67 -65.76 -15.04
N PRO A 548 7.38 -65.38 -15.13
CA PRO A 548 6.29 -66.12 -14.52
C PRO A 548 6.09 -67.50 -15.16
N LYS A 549 6.50 -68.55 -14.45
CA LYS A 549 6.07 -69.92 -14.73
C LYS A 549 4.69 -70.14 -14.10
N SER A 550 3.72 -70.46 -14.94
CA SER A 550 2.36 -70.84 -14.56
C SER A 550 2.32 -72.33 -14.13
N PRO A 551 1.25 -72.84 -13.48
CA PRO A 551 1.37 -73.10 -12.05
C PRO A 551 1.30 -74.59 -11.68
N ALA A 552 1.92 -74.94 -10.54
CA ALA A 552 1.72 -76.20 -9.85
C ALA A 552 1.38 -75.95 -8.37
N SER A 553 0.40 -76.69 -7.85
CA SER A 553 -0.06 -76.72 -6.46
C SER A 553 1.09 -76.91 -5.45
N GLN A 554 1.12 -76.28 -4.27
CA GLN A 554 0.15 -76.48 -3.18
C GLN A 554 0.10 -75.33 -2.13
N ALA A 555 -0.80 -75.47 -1.17
CA ALA A 555 -1.03 -74.64 0.03
C ALA A 555 0.17 -74.61 1.02
N SER A 556 0.27 -73.73 2.03
CA SER A 556 -0.26 -72.37 2.29
C SER A 556 0.26 -71.87 3.67
N ARG A 557 0.30 -70.53 3.90
CA ARG A 557 0.62 -69.81 5.18
C ARG A 557 2.12 -69.70 5.54
N PRO A 558 2.55 -68.73 6.40
CA PRO A 558 1.81 -67.59 6.97
C PRO A 558 2.38 -66.18 6.69
N ARG A 559 1.47 -65.18 6.75
CA ARG A 559 1.60 -63.77 7.14
C ARG A 559 2.95 -62.99 7.08
N SER A 560 2.84 -61.85 6.37
CA SER A 560 3.21 -60.47 6.74
C SER A 560 4.68 -60.04 6.94
N PHE A 561 5.08 -59.04 6.14
CA PHE A 561 5.76 -57.84 6.63
C PHE A 561 5.34 -56.62 5.79
N CYS A 562 5.08 -55.47 6.43
CA CYS A 562 4.77 -54.20 5.77
C CYS A 562 5.47 -53.03 6.49
N PRO A 563 6.41 -52.30 5.87
CA PRO A 563 6.95 -51.06 6.43
C PRO A 563 5.93 -49.92 6.27
N GLY A 564 5.44 -49.37 7.37
CA GLY A 564 4.45 -48.28 7.36
C GLY A 564 5.07 -46.88 7.40
N PHE A 565 4.40 -45.91 6.77
CA PHE A 565 4.58 -44.49 7.09
C PHE A 565 3.66 -44.12 8.28
N PRO A 566 4.13 -43.35 9.28
CA PRO A 566 3.30 -42.92 10.39
C PRO A 566 2.40 -41.73 10.01
N CYS A 567 1.08 -41.91 10.10
CA CYS A 567 0.12 -40.80 10.11
C CYS A 567 -0.12 -40.32 11.56
N PRO A 568 -0.28 -39.00 11.81
CA PRO A 568 -0.45 -38.48 13.16
C PRO A 568 -1.88 -38.68 13.69
N GLY A 569 -2.00 -39.52 14.71
CA GLY A 569 -2.91 -39.39 15.86
C GLY A 569 -4.42 -39.16 15.63
N SER A 570 -5.21 -40.21 15.88
CA SER A 570 -6.58 -40.11 16.44
C SER A 570 -6.78 -41.21 17.49
N PRO A 571 -7.41 -40.94 18.65
CA PRO A 571 -7.59 -41.92 19.71
C PRO A 571 -8.60 -43.02 19.32
N GLY A 572 -8.40 -44.23 19.86
CA GLY A 572 -9.09 -45.45 19.43
C GLY A 572 -10.54 -45.58 19.90
N ALA A 573 -11.33 -46.34 19.14
CA ALA A 573 -12.70 -46.69 19.49
C ALA A 573 -12.77 -47.75 20.61
N ARG A 574 -13.73 -47.59 21.52
CA ARG A 574 -14.08 -48.56 22.58
C ARG A 574 -15.39 -49.25 22.20
N ALA A 575 -15.45 -50.58 22.30
CA ALA A 575 -16.66 -51.34 21.96
C ALA A 575 -17.76 -51.15 23.04
N PRO A 576 -19.05 -51.04 22.66
CA PRO A 576 -20.17 -50.91 23.59
C PRO A 576 -20.85 -52.25 23.94
N PRO A 577 -21.47 -52.38 25.14
CA PRO A 577 -22.47 -53.39 25.46
C PRO A 577 -23.88 -53.02 24.91
N PRO A 578 -24.89 -53.93 24.94
CA PRO A 578 -26.01 -53.89 23.99
C PRO A 578 -27.35 -53.30 24.47
N GLY A 579 -27.88 -52.33 23.69
CA GLY A 579 -29.32 -52.04 23.47
C GLY A 579 -30.18 -51.55 24.65
N PRO A 580 -31.49 -51.28 24.44
CA PRO A 580 -32.25 -51.19 23.17
C PRO A 580 -32.49 -49.68 22.80
N SER A 581 -33.58 -49.11 22.24
CA SER A 581 -34.88 -49.52 21.66
C SER A 581 -35.51 -48.35 20.83
N VAL A 582 -36.20 -48.63 19.69
CA VAL A 582 -37.17 -47.75 18.93
C VAL A 582 -36.61 -46.37 18.41
N VAL A 583 -37.10 -45.66 17.37
CA VAL A 583 -38.32 -45.67 16.51
C VAL A 583 -37.96 -45.42 15.02
N ASP A 584 -38.88 -45.78 14.11
CA ASP A 584 -39.09 -45.41 12.69
C ASP A 584 -38.90 -43.91 12.35
N ALA A 585 -38.81 -43.39 11.09
CA ALA A 585 -38.83 -43.88 9.68
C ALA A 585 -38.21 -42.74 8.78
N ALA A 586 -38.10 -42.75 7.44
CA ALA A 586 -38.59 -43.60 6.34
C ALA A 586 -37.42 -43.89 5.34
N GLY A 587 -37.45 -43.92 3.99
CA GLY A 587 -38.41 -43.61 2.90
C GLY A 587 -37.90 -42.47 1.99
N LEU A 588 -37.98 -42.50 0.64
CA LEU A 588 -38.45 -43.54 -0.30
C LEU A 588 -37.63 -43.54 -1.64
N ARG A 589 -37.94 -44.55 -2.47
CA ARG A 589 -37.42 -44.98 -3.79
C ARG A 589 -37.27 -43.84 -4.86
N SER A 590 -36.59 -44.00 -6.01
CA SER A 590 -36.54 -45.21 -6.87
C SER A 590 -35.44 -45.28 -7.98
N THR A 591 -35.15 -46.54 -8.37
CA THR A 591 -34.82 -47.09 -9.72
C THR A 591 -33.65 -46.59 -10.60
N CYS A 592 -32.69 -47.51 -10.79
CA CYS A 592 -32.09 -48.07 -12.02
C CYS A 592 -32.60 -47.63 -13.43
N PRO A 593 -31.84 -47.89 -14.53
CA PRO A 593 -30.69 -48.81 -14.67
C PRO A 593 -29.42 -48.19 -15.31
N GLY A 594 -28.36 -49.01 -15.45
CA GLY A 594 -27.20 -48.72 -16.29
C GLY A 594 -26.91 -49.88 -17.27
N PRO A 595 -26.11 -49.65 -18.33
CA PRO A 595 -25.60 -50.71 -19.20
C PRO A 595 -24.16 -51.14 -18.80
N HIS A 596 -23.77 -52.36 -19.19
CA HIS A 596 -22.41 -52.87 -18.97
C HIS A 596 -21.37 -52.11 -19.82
N GLY A 597 -20.24 -51.76 -19.20
CA GLY A 597 -19.03 -51.28 -19.88
C GLY A 597 -17.80 -52.01 -19.37
N THR A 598 -16.92 -52.45 -20.28
CA THR A 598 -15.72 -53.22 -19.96
C THR A 598 -14.69 -52.37 -19.18
N PRO A 599 -13.92 -52.97 -18.24
CA PRO A 599 -12.88 -52.24 -17.52
C PRO A 599 -11.72 -51.90 -18.48
N ALA A 600 -11.65 -50.64 -18.91
CA ALA A 600 -10.58 -50.15 -19.77
C ALA A 600 -9.21 -50.27 -19.08
N SER A 601 -8.21 -50.74 -19.82
CA SER A 601 -6.89 -51.07 -19.26
C SER A 601 -6.15 -49.83 -18.73
N ALA A 602 -5.72 -49.89 -17.47
CA ALA A 602 -4.88 -48.86 -16.87
C ALA A 602 -3.50 -48.83 -17.55
N ARG A 603 -3.30 -47.88 -18.47
CA ARG A 603 -1.99 -47.64 -19.12
C ARG A 603 -0.95 -47.24 -18.07
N ARG A 604 -0.04 -48.16 -17.73
CA ARG A 604 1.17 -47.84 -16.95
C ARG A 604 1.99 -46.81 -17.73
N PHE A 605 2.36 -45.71 -17.07
CA PHE A 605 3.43 -44.84 -17.57
C PHE A 605 4.74 -45.65 -17.57
N ARG A 606 5.43 -45.69 -18.72
CA ARG A 606 6.86 -45.99 -18.79
C ARG A 606 7.62 -44.67 -18.83
N PHE A 607 8.68 -44.54 -18.03
CA PHE A 607 9.73 -43.59 -18.35
C PHE A 607 10.53 -44.12 -19.55
N PRO A 608 10.96 -43.26 -20.50
CA PRO A 608 12.05 -43.62 -21.40
C PRO A 608 13.36 -43.68 -20.60
N SER A 609 14.26 -44.57 -21.04
CA SER A 609 15.67 -44.65 -20.64
C SER A 609 16.48 -43.52 -21.28
#